data_AF-A0A931HDP3-F1
#
_entry.id   AF-A0A931HDP3-F1
#
_cell.length_a   1.000
_cell.length_b   1.000
_cell.length_c   1.000
_cell.angle_alpha   90.00
_cell.angle_beta   90.00
_cell.angle_gamma   90.00
#
_symmetry.space_group_name_H-M   'P 1'
#
loop_
_entity.id
_entity.type
_entity.pdbx_description
1 polymer ?
#
loop_
_entity_poly.entity_id
_entity_poly.type
_entity_poly.pdbx_seq_one_letter_code
_entity_poly.pdbx_strand_id
1 'polypeptide(L)'
;MTSEPCETGGFTLPGDIELRISRERVPYREALAEMNERNAAIAAGEARELIWLLEHPPVYTAGTSADVAELLDPRFEVVDAGRGGRYTYHGPGQRVAYVLLDLKRRARDVRGFVHALEGWVIDTLTDFGVEAFRSDGRIGIWTSDIDGREAKIGAIGVRIRKWVTMHGFAVNIHPDLAHFTGIVPCGIDEFGVTSLDRLGKDCDFADWDRALLERAQKFLAALESPCPPESA
;
A
#
# COMPACT_ATOMS: atom_id res chain seq x y z
N MET A 1 -16.64 -1.87 -25.31
CA MET A 1 -16.93 -0.74 -24.41
C MET A 1 -15.60 -0.26 -23.87
N THR A 2 -15.04 0.74 -24.54
CA THR A 2 -13.76 1.37 -24.18
C THR A 2 -14.01 2.26 -22.97
N SER A 3 -13.43 1.92 -21.83
CA SER A 3 -13.44 2.79 -20.65
C SER A 3 -12.68 4.07 -20.98
N GLU A 4 -13.38 5.20 -20.98
CA GLU A 4 -12.76 6.52 -21.12
C GLU A 4 -11.75 6.76 -19.99
N PRO A 5 -10.61 7.41 -20.27
CA PRO A 5 -9.70 7.83 -19.22
C PRO A 5 -10.41 8.85 -18.34
N CYS A 6 -10.57 8.55 -17.06
CA CYS A 6 -11.03 9.51 -16.08
C CYS A 6 -9.97 10.62 -16.01
N GLU A 7 -10.28 11.80 -16.54
CA GLU A 7 -9.41 12.98 -16.46
C GLU A 7 -9.28 13.43 -15.00
N THR A 8 -8.29 12.88 -14.30
CA THR A 8 -7.73 13.45 -13.09
C THR A 8 -6.81 14.59 -13.52
N GLY A 9 -7.08 15.81 -13.09
CA GLY A 9 -6.39 17.02 -13.55
C GLY A 9 -4.85 16.87 -13.65
N GLY A 10 -4.31 17.17 -14.84
CA GLY A 10 -2.92 17.55 -15.07
C GLY A 10 -1.81 16.51 -14.84
N PHE A 11 -2.10 15.31 -14.34
CA PHE A 11 -1.07 14.31 -14.04
C PHE A 11 -1.06 13.15 -15.05
N THR A 12 0.11 12.85 -15.60
CA THR A 12 0.31 11.76 -16.56
C THR A 12 1.42 10.84 -16.07
N LEU A 13 1.06 9.60 -15.71
CA LEU A 13 2.05 8.52 -15.58
C LEU A 13 2.72 8.26 -16.94
N PRO A 14 3.93 7.68 -16.98
CA PRO A 14 4.47 7.13 -18.21
C PRO A 14 3.42 6.28 -18.93
N GLY A 15 3.27 6.46 -20.25
CA GLY A 15 2.14 5.91 -21.02
C GLY A 15 2.03 4.37 -21.03
N ASP A 16 3.07 3.68 -20.56
CA ASP A 16 3.16 2.24 -20.37
C ASP A 16 2.66 1.75 -19.00
N ILE A 17 2.30 2.66 -18.08
CA ILE A 17 1.68 2.35 -16.78
C ILE A 17 0.22 2.78 -16.80
N GLU A 18 -0.68 1.84 -16.57
CA GLU A 18 -2.10 2.10 -16.37
C GLU A 18 -2.37 2.60 -14.95
N LEU A 19 -3.08 3.72 -14.82
CA LEU A 19 -3.72 4.12 -13.56
C LEU A 19 -5.17 3.63 -13.56
N ARG A 20 -5.55 2.92 -12.50
CA ARG A 20 -6.93 2.49 -12.25
C ARG A 20 -7.37 2.98 -10.89
N ILE A 21 -8.55 3.59 -10.82
CA ILE A 21 -9.17 4.02 -9.56
C ILE A 21 -10.55 3.39 -9.46
N SER A 22 -10.73 2.48 -8.50
CA SER A 22 -12.05 1.91 -8.21
C SER A 22 -12.86 2.88 -7.35
N ARG A 23 -14.09 3.17 -7.80
CA ARG A 23 -15.05 4.00 -7.06
C ARG A 23 -15.83 3.21 -6.00
N GLU A 24 -16.12 1.95 -6.30
CA GLU A 24 -16.76 1.03 -5.37
C GLU A 24 -15.73 0.18 -4.63
N ARG A 25 -16.15 -0.35 -3.49
CA ARG A 25 -15.34 -1.29 -2.71
C ARG A 25 -15.17 -2.59 -3.48
N VAL A 26 -13.93 -3.03 -3.62
CA VAL A 26 -13.60 -4.26 -4.34
C VAL A 26 -13.42 -5.39 -3.33
N PRO A 27 -14.14 -6.52 -3.41
CA PRO A 27 -13.87 -7.68 -2.56
C PRO A 27 -12.40 -8.14 -2.69
N TYR A 28 -11.77 -8.50 -1.57
CA TYR A 28 -10.32 -8.76 -1.56
C TYR A 28 -9.92 -9.90 -2.50
N ARG A 29 -10.70 -10.99 -2.53
CA ARG A 29 -10.43 -12.14 -3.40
C ARG A 29 -10.49 -11.79 -4.89
N GLU A 30 -11.40 -10.91 -5.28
CA GLU A 30 -11.52 -10.44 -6.67
C GLU A 30 -10.31 -9.62 -7.06
N ALA A 31 -9.91 -8.67 -6.21
CA ALA A 31 -8.69 -7.89 -6.44
C ALA A 31 -7.43 -8.77 -6.49
N LEU A 32 -7.34 -9.79 -5.63
CA LEU A 32 -6.24 -10.75 -5.64
C LEU A 32 -6.20 -11.58 -6.93
N ALA A 33 -7.36 -12.03 -7.42
CA ALA A 33 -7.46 -12.74 -8.69
C ALA A 33 -7.00 -11.86 -9.86
N GLU A 34 -7.48 -10.61 -9.91
CA GLU A 34 -7.09 -9.64 -10.93
C GLU A 34 -5.59 -9.32 -10.88
N MET A 35 -5.02 -9.14 -9.69
CA MET A 35 -3.58 -8.94 -9.53
C MET A 35 -2.78 -10.14 -10.05
N ASN A 36 -3.25 -11.36 -9.84
CA ASN A 36 -2.58 -12.57 -10.34
C ASN A 36 -2.61 -12.64 -11.87
N GLU A 37 -3.75 -12.34 -12.48
CA GLU A 37 -3.90 -12.30 -13.95
C GLU A 37 -3.03 -11.20 -14.56
N ARG A 38 -3.13 -9.97 -14.01
CA ARG A 38 -2.33 -8.84 -14.46
C ARG A 38 -0.83 -9.10 -14.31
N ASN A 39 -0.38 -9.70 -13.20
CA ASN A 39 1.02 -10.08 -13.00
C ASN A 39 1.52 -11.04 -14.10
N ALA A 40 0.73 -12.06 -14.43
CA ALA A 40 1.08 -13.03 -15.47
C ALA A 40 1.17 -12.36 -16.86
N ALA A 41 0.21 -11.51 -17.20
CA ALA A 41 0.18 -10.78 -18.47
C ALA A 41 1.32 -9.77 -18.60
N ILE A 42 1.65 -9.00 -17.54
CA ILE A 42 2.82 -8.11 -17.52
C ILE A 42 4.09 -8.92 -17.73
N ALA A 43 4.25 -10.04 -17.01
CA ALA A 43 5.45 -10.88 -17.12
C ALA A 43 5.62 -11.48 -18.53
N ALA A 44 4.53 -11.68 -19.27
CA ALA A 44 4.51 -12.13 -20.66
C ALA A 44 4.67 -10.98 -21.68
N GLY A 45 4.62 -9.72 -21.25
CA GLY A 45 4.63 -8.55 -22.15
C GLY A 45 3.30 -8.30 -22.86
N GLU A 46 2.21 -8.88 -22.36
CA GLU A 46 0.86 -8.85 -22.97
C GLU A 46 -0.05 -7.77 -22.36
N ALA A 47 0.36 -7.19 -21.22
CA ALA A 47 -0.36 -6.10 -20.57
C ALA A 47 0.59 -5.02 -20.07
N ARG A 48 0.06 -3.80 -19.97
CA ARG A 48 0.70 -2.67 -19.29
C ARG A 48 0.84 -2.94 -17.80
N GLU A 49 1.86 -2.31 -17.21
CA GLU A 49 2.00 -2.16 -15.76
C GLU A 49 0.77 -1.45 -15.17
N LEU A 50 0.52 -1.62 -13.89
CA LEU A 50 -0.71 -1.13 -13.25
C LEU A 50 -0.41 -0.50 -11.89
N ILE A 51 -0.93 0.70 -11.67
CA ILE A 51 -1.17 1.28 -10.34
C ILE A 51 -2.68 1.30 -10.14
N TRP A 52 -3.16 0.62 -9.11
CA TRP A 52 -4.57 0.46 -8.81
C TRP A 52 -4.91 0.97 -7.42
N LEU A 53 -5.64 2.09 -7.35
CA LEU A 53 -6.13 2.68 -6.12
C LEU A 53 -7.57 2.21 -5.85
N LEU A 54 -7.81 1.69 -4.65
CA LEU A 54 -9.10 1.13 -4.27
C LEU A 54 -9.34 1.18 -2.77
N GLU A 55 -10.53 0.73 -2.37
CA GLU A 55 -10.89 0.42 -1.00
C GLU A 55 -11.49 -1.00 -0.96
N HIS A 56 -11.32 -1.71 0.15
CA HIS A 56 -11.91 -3.03 0.36
C HIS A 56 -13.11 -2.96 1.33
N PRO A 57 -14.07 -3.90 1.25
CA PRO A 57 -14.90 -4.26 2.41
C PRO A 57 -14.01 -4.74 3.58
N PRO A 58 -14.53 -4.76 4.83
CA PRO A 58 -13.77 -5.25 5.98
C PRO A 58 -13.21 -6.67 5.76
N VAL A 59 -11.89 -6.82 5.88
CA VAL A 59 -11.18 -8.08 5.64
C VAL A 59 -9.89 -8.13 6.47
N TYR A 60 -9.56 -9.31 6.98
CA TYR A 60 -8.22 -9.61 7.47
C TYR A 60 -7.44 -10.37 6.41
N THR A 61 -6.18 -9.99 6.22
CA THR A 61 -5.31 -10.68 5.27
C THR A 61 -4.10 -11.24 5.98
N ALA A 62 -3.83 -12.52 5.74
CA ALA A 62 -2.63 -13.20 6.22
C ALA A 62 -1.54 -13.06 5.17
N GLY A 63 -0.38 -12.53 5.56
CA GLY A 63 0.84 -12.62 4.75
C GLY A 63 1.57 -13.94 4.98
N THR A 64 2.67 -14.14 4.26
CA THR A 64 3.47 -15.38 4.30
C THR A 64 4.12 -15.68 5.65
N SER A 65 4.18 -14.69 6.55
CA SER A 65 4.79 -14.80 7.87
C SER A 65 3.77 -14.68 9.00
N ALA A 66 2.48 -14.76 8.68
CA ALA A 66 1.41 -14.69 9.67
C ALA A 66 1.37 -15.95 10.54
N ASP A 67 1.26 -15.77 11.86
CA ASP A 67 1.04 -16.86 12.81
C ASP A 67 -0.44 -16.88 13.21
N VAL A 68 -1.10 -18.03 13.14
CA VAL A 68 -2.51 -18.18 13.51
C VAL A 68 -2.82 -17.68 14.93
N ALA A 69 -1.85 -17.72 15.85
CA ALA A 69 -2.01 -17.19 17.20
C ALA A 69 -2.21 -15.66 17.24
N GLU A 70 -1.82 -14.95 16.18
CA GLU A 70 -2.00 -13.49 16.04
C GLU A 70 -3.41 -13.12 15.56
N LEU A 71 -4.26 -14.08 15.21
CA LEU A 71 -5.65 -13.85 14.87
C LEU A 71 -6.50 -14.00 16.13
N LEU A 72 -6.76 -12.88 16.81
CA LEU A 72 -7.41 -12.83 18.11
C LEU A 72 -8.94 -12.95 18.02
N ASP A 73 -9.52 -12.31 17.01
CA ASP A 73 -10.96 -12.32 16.75
C ASP A 73 -11.24 -12.29 15.24
N PRO A 74 -11.57 -13.43 14.61
CA PRO A 74 -11.84 -13.54 13.17
C PRO A 74 -13.24 -13.05 12.78
N ARG A 75 -13.61 -11.83 13.17
CA ARG A 75 -14.94 -11.23 12.90
C ARG A 75 -15.19 -10.85 11.43
N PHE A 76 -14.15 -10.85 10.60
CA PHE A 76 -14.23 -10.57 9.17
C PHE A 76 -13.73 -11.75 8.34
N GLU A 77 -13.93 -11.70 7.03
CA GLU A 77 -13.29 -12.65 6.12
C GLU A 77 -11.77 -12.64 6.33
N VAL A 78 -11.16 -13.83 6.40
CA VAL A 78 -9.71 -13.99 6.47
C VAL A 78 -9.22 -14.57 5.14
N VAL A 79 -8.32 -13.85 4.47
CA VAL A 79 -7.77 -14.26 3.17
C VAL A 79 -6.25 -14.44 3.28
N ASP A 80 -5.75 -15.60 2.85
CA ASP A 80 -4.32 -15.77 2.57
C ASP A 80 -3.96 -14.97 1.32
N ALA A 81 -3.19 -13.90 1.52
CA ALA A 81 -2.82 -12.97 0.48
C ALA A 81 -1.50 -13.34 -0.20
N GLY A 82 -0.65 -14.16 0.43
CA GLY A 82 0.68 -14.50 -0.09
C GLY A 82 1.65 -13.32 -0.22
N ARG A 83 1.32 -12.14 0.32
CA ARG A 83 2.22 -10.98 0.46
C ARG A 83 3.20 -11.18 1.61
N GLY A 84 4.32 -10.45 1.60
CA GLY A 84 5.18 -10.37 2.78
C GLY A 84 4.46 -9.81 4.01
N GLY A 85 5.02 -10.08 5.19
CA GLY A 85 4.50 -9.64 6.49
C GLY A 85 3.50 -10.61 7.12
N ARG A 86 2.90 -10.17 8.22
CA ARG A 86 1.94 -10.93 9.05
C ARG A 86 0.49 -10.53 8.74
N TYR A 87 -0.41 -10.62 9.72
CA TYR A 87 -1.79 -10.13 9.57
C TYR A 87 -1.85 -8.61 9.38
N THR A 88 -2.84 -8.15 8.61
CA THR A 88 -3.31 -6.76 8.58
C THR A 88 -4.80 -6.71 8.33
N TYR A 89 -5.41 -5.58 8.65
CA TYR A 89 -6.79 -5.24 8.31
C TYR A 89 -6.84 -4.32 7.09
N HIS A 90 -7.84 -4.53 6.25
CA HIS A 90 -8.32 -3.56 5.26
C HIS A 90 -9.83 -3.36 5.41
N GLY A 91 -10.31 -2.17 5.10
CA GLY A 91 -11.74 -1.90 5.06
C GLY A 91 -12.06 -0.44 4.79
N PRO A 92 -13.33 -0.04 5.00
CA PRO A 92 -13.77 1.33 4.78
C PRO A 92 -12.90 2.36 5.53
N GLY A 93 -12.54 3.44 4.84
CA GLY A 93 -11.67 4.51 5.32
C GLY A 93 -10.17 4.25 5.20
N GLN A 94 -9.76 3.08 4.69
CA GLN A 94 -8.36 2.81 4.39
C GLN A 94 -8.15 2.84 2.87
N ARG A 95 -7.21 3.68 2.42
CA ARG A 95 -6.88 3.78 0.99
C ARG A 95 -5.79 2.77 0.65
N VAL A 96 -6.06 1.88 -0.31
CA VAL A 96 -5.13 0.84 -0.74
C VAL A 96 -4.61 1.18 -2.14
N ALA A 97 -3.31 0.99 -2.34
CA ALA A 97 -2.66 1.09 -3.64
C ALA A 97 -1.93 -0.22 -3.97
N TYR A 98 -2.37 -0.87 -5.05
CA TYR A 98 -1.65 -1.99 -5.65
C TYR A 98 -0.77 -1.50 -6.78
N VAL A 99 0.52 -1.85 -6.73
CA VAL A 99 1.56 -1.36 -7.63
C VAL A 99 2.19 -2.57 -8.30
N LEU A 100 1.81 -2.84 -9.55
CA LEU A 100 2.22 -3.97 -10.37
C LEU A 100 3.14 -3.48 -11.50
N LEU A 101 4.44 -3.53 -11.26
CA LEU A 101 5.51 -3.06 -12.13
C LEU A 101 6.46 -4.21 -12.45
N ASP A 102 7.02 -4.24 -13.66
CA ASP A 102 8.11 -5.15 -14.00
C ASP A 102 9.45 -4.55 -13.54
N LEU A 103 10.04 -5.13 -12.51
CA LEU A 103 11.33 -4.69 -11.98
C LEU A 103 12.50 -5.03 -12.91
N LYS A 104 12.35 -5.91 -13.90
CA LYS A 104 13.38 -6.15 -14.95
C LYS A 104 13.61 -4.91 -15.80
N ARG A 105 12.63 -4.00 -15.87
CA ARG A 105 12.71 -2.73 -16.62
C ARG A 105 13.33 -1.61 -15.80
N ARG A 106 13.81 -1.90 -14.57
CA ARG A 106 14.28 -0.97 -13.54
C ARG A 106 15.56 -1.52 -12.90
N ALA A 107 15.98 -0.98 -11.75
CA ALA A 107 17.18 -1.42 -11.04
C ALA A 107 17.16 -2.87 -10.51
N ARG A 108 16.06 -3.62 -10.67
CA ARG A 108 15.88 -5.00 -10.17
C ARG A 108 16.16 -5.16 -8.67
N ASP A 109 15.75 -4.16 -7.89
CA ASP A 109 15.97 -4.11 -6.44
C ASP A 109 14.64 -4.14 -5.68
N VAL A 110 14.40 -5.23 -4.96
CA VAL A 110 13.18 -5.41 -4.15
C VAL A 110 13.18 -4.50 -2.93
N ARG A 111 14.34 -4.32 -2.28
CA ARG A 111 14.45 -3.44 -1.11
C ARG A 111 14.29 -1.99 -1.52
N GLY A 112 14.94 -1.60 -2.62
CA GLY A 112 14.75 -0.30 -3.24
C GLY A 112 13.30 -0.01 -3.60
N PHE A 113 12.56 -1.01 -4.11
CA PHE A 113 11.13 -0.86 -4.36
C PHE A 113 10.32 -0.60 -3.08
N VAL A 114 10.56 -1.36 -2.00
CA VAL A 114 9.89 -1.13 -0.70
C VAL A 114 10.22 0.25 -0.15
N HIS A 115 11.49 0.64 -0.15
CA HIS A 115 11.91 1.97 0.30
C HIS A 115 11.28 3.09 -0.55
N ALA A 116 11.16 2.89 -1.86
CA ALA A 116 10.51 3.85 -2.74
C ALA A 116 9.01 3.99 -2.41
N LEU A 117 8.30 2.90 -2.11
CA LEU A 117 6.91 2.96 -1.65
C LEU A 117 6.78 3.71 -0.32
N GLU A 118 7.67 3.44 0.65
CA GLU A 118 7.68 4.17 1.93
C GLU A 118 7.89 5.66 1.71
N GLY A 119 8.89 6.03 0.89
CA GLY A 119 9.19 7.42 0.58
C GLY A 119 8.03 8.11 -0.13
N TRP A 120 7.37 7.42 -1.06
CA TRP A 120 6.21 7.94 -1.78
C TRP A 120 5.08 8.29 -0.81
N VAL A 121 4.74 7.38 0.11
CA VAL A 121 3.67 7.60 1.10
C VAL A 121 4.06 8.66 2.14
N ILE A 122 5.31 8.65 2.62
CA ILE A 122 5.82 9.64 3.58
C ILE A 122 5.79 11.06 2.98
N ASP A 123 6.25 11.20 1.73
CA ASP A 123 6.22 12.47 1.03
C ASP A 123 4.77 12.98 0.87
N THR A 124 3.82 12.09 0.57
CA THR A 124 2.39 12.44 0.47
C THR A 124 1.79 12.86 1.82
N LEU A 125 2.11 12.17 2.90
CA LEU A 125 1.64 12.51 4.26
C LEU A 125 2.10 13.90 4.72
N THR A 126 3.24 14.38 4.20
CA THR A 126 3.75 15.73 4.47
C THR A 126 2.76 16.82 4.02
N ASP A 127 2.02 16.60 2.93
CA ASP A 127 1.03 17.56 2.41
C ASP A 127 -0.16 17.74 3.36
N PHE A 128 -0.41 16.75 4.21
CA PHE A 128 -1.45 16.77 5.26
C PHE A 128 -0.88 17.16 6.63
N GLY A 129 0.38 17.62 6.67
CA GLY A 129 1.05 18.05 7.90
C GLY A 129 1.28 16.91 8.89
N VAL A 130 1.56 15.71 8.39
CA VAL A 130 1.96 14.55 9.20
C VAL A 130 3.44 14.27 8.96
N GLU A 131 4.23 14.36 10.03
CA GLU A 131 5.64 13.96 10.01
C GLU A 131 5.72 12.44 10.14
N ALA A 132 5.89 11.76 9.00
CA ALA A 132 5.98 10.31 8.92
C ALA A 132 7.41 9.85 8.66
N PHE A 133 7.74 8.64 9.12
CA PHE A 133 9.06 8.07 9.02
C PHE A 133 9.03 6.56 8.80
N ARG A 134 10.15 6.05 8.30
CA ARG A 134 10.47 4.61 8.29
C ARG A 134 10.96 4.23 9.67
N SER A 135 10.69 2.99 10.07
CA SER A 135 11.20 2.47 11.32
C SER A 135 12.05 1.22 11.08
N ASP A 136 13.25 1.21 11.69
CA ASP A 136 14.20 0.12 11.50
C ASP A 136 13.62 -1.21 11.98
N GLY A 137 13.83 -2.26 11.19
CA GLY A 137 13.23 -3.58 11.39
C GLY A 137 11.69 -3.66 11.30
N ARG A 138 11.00 -2.55 11.04
CA ARG A 138 9.53 -2.42 11.13
C ARG A 138 8.93 -1.86 9.84
N ILE A 139 8.77 -2.72 8.84
CA ILE A 139 8.22 -2.35 7.52
C ILE A 139 6.84 -1.69 7.65
N GLY A 140 6.68 -0.54 7.00
CA GLY A 140 5.47 0.27 6.99
C GLY A 140 5.78 1.74 7.25
N ILE A 141 4.73 2.53 7.44
CA ILE A 141 4.82 3.97 7.62
C ILE A 141 4.35 4.31 9.03
N TRP A 142 5.20 5.03 9.75
CA TRP A 142 5.05 5.35 11.16
C TRP A 142 5.01 6.85 11.36
N THR A 143 4.37 7.28 12.44
CA THR A 143 4.31 8.68 12.87
C THR A 143 4.07 8.73 14.39
N SER A 144 4.03 9.92 14.96
CA SER A 144 3.63 10.13 16.35
C SER A 144 2.11 10.27 16.43
N ASP A 145 1.46 9.50 17.29
CA ASP A 145 0.03 9.63 17.58
C ASP A 145 -0.25 10.87 18.44
N ILE A 146 -1.53 11.15 18.71
CA ILE A 146 -1.96 12.32 19.50
C ILE A 146 -1.37 12.39 20.92
N ASP A 147 -0.89 11.28 21.46
CA ASP A 147 -0.25 11.18 22.78
C ASP A 147 1.29 11.19 22.70
N GLY A 148 1.85 11.38 21.50
CA GLY A 148 3.28 11.43 21.23
C GLY A 148 3.96 10.06 21.09
N ARG A 149 3.23 8.94 21.25
CA ARG A 149 3.80 7.60 21.03
C ARG A 149 3.84 7.27 19.55
N GLU A 150 4.80 6.43 19.16
CA GLU A 150 4.83 5.92 17.79
C GLU A 150 3.61 5.07 17.49
N ALA A 151 3.00 5.33 16.33
CA ALA A 151 1.90 4.55 15.80
C ALA A 151 2.05 4.36 14.29
N LYS A 152 1.57 3.21 13.82
CA LYS A 152 1.58 2.88 12.40
C LYS A 152 0.39 3.52 11.70
N ILE A 153 0.66 4.36 10.70
CA ILE A 153 -0.36 5.02 9.88
C ILE A 153 -0.55 4.33 8.52
N GLY A 154 0.45 3.58 8.06
CA GLY A 154 0.39 2.83 6.82
C GLY A 154 1.10 1.48 6.87
N ALA A 155 0.55 0.51 6.15
CA ALA A 155 1.14 -0.81 5.98
C ALA A 155 1.70 -0.97 4.58
N ILE A 156 2.85 -1.64 4.47
CA ILE A 156 3.41 -2.11 3.19
C ILE A 156 3.51 -3.62 3.25
N GLY A 157 3.05 -4.27 2.19
CA GLY A 157 3.18 -5.70 2.03
C GLY A 157 3.19 -6.00 0.55
N VAL A 158 4.33 -6.50 0.07
CA VAL A 158 4.57 -6.75 -1.36
C VAL A 158 4.90 -8.21 -1.60
N ARG A 159 4.66 -8.67 -2.82
CA ARG A 159 5.12 -9.96 -3.32
C ARG A 159 5.73 -9.76 -4.70
N ILE A 160 6.81 -10.45 -5.00
CA ILE A 160 7.41 -10.44 -6.34
C ILE A 160 7.25 -11.82 -6.97
N ARG A 161 6.69 -11.86 -8.18
CA ARG A 161 6.57 -13.09 -8.99
C ARG A 161 7.06 -12.80 -10.40
N LYS A 162 8.00 -13.59 -10.91
CA LYS A 162 8.65 -13.38 -12.22
C LYS A 162 9.20 -11.94 -12.40
N TRP A 163 9.69 -11.34 -11.31
CA TRP A 163 10.14 -9.94 -11.24
C TRP A 163 9.05 -8.87 -11.41
N VAL A 164 7.78 -9.26 -11.49
CA VAL A 164 6.65 -8.32 -11.46
C VAL A 164 6.14 -8.21 -10.02
N THR A 165 5.97 -6.98 -9.54
CA THR A 165 5.44 -6.69 -8.20
C THR A 165 3.95 -7.01 -8.11
N MET A 166 3.49 -7.31 -6.90
CA MET A 166 2.09 -7.50 -6.54
C MET A 166 1.86 -6.88 -5.16
N HIS A 167 0.59 -6.57 -4.87
CA HIS A 167 0.16 -5.81 -3.70
C HIS A 167 0.80 -4.42 -3.69
N GLY A 168 1.14 -3.87 -2.53
CA GLY A 168 1.64 -2.50 -2.42
C GLY A 168 1.50 -2.00 -0.99
N PHE A 169 0.71 -0.94 -0.81
CA PHE A 169 0.53 -0.31 0.50
C PHE A 169 -0.93 0.02 0.81
N ALA A 170 -1.19 0.27 2.08
CA ALA A 170 -2.47 0.77 2.56
C ALA A 170 -2.23 1.88 3.59
N VAL A 171 -2.95 3.00 3.48
CA VAL A 171 -2.87 4.14 4.41
C VAL A 171 -4.21 4.34 5.11
N ASN A 172 -4.13 4.54 6.41
CA ASN A 172 -5.30 4.79 7.24
C ASN A 172 -5.69 6.27 7.11
N ILE A 173 -6.71 6.57 6.30
CA ILE A 173 -7.26 7.91 6.18
C ILE A 173 -8.24 8.14 7.32
N HIS A 174 -9.35 7.40 7.33
CA HIS A 174 -10.39 7.45 8.37
C HIS A 174 -11.03 6.07 8.62
N PRO A 175 -10.27 4.96 8.74
CA PRO A 175 -10.87 3.65 9.03
C PRO A 175 -11.31 3.55 10.50
N ASP A 176 -12.23 2.62 10.78
CA ASP A 176 -12.47 2.20 12.15
C ASP A 176 -11.24 1.46 12.68
N LEU A 177 -10.45 2.15 13.52
CA LEU A 177 -9.22 1.61 14.09
C LEU A 177 -9.48 0.46 15.08
N ALA A 178 -10.69 0.34 15.64
CA ALA A 178 -11.04 -0.78 16.52
C ALA A 178 -11.02 -2.13 15.77
N HIS A 179 -11.14 -2.12 14.44
CA HIS A 179 -11.05 -3.34 13.64
C HIS A 179 -9.66 -3.98 13.66
N PHE A 180 -8.60 -3.22 13.96
CA PHE A 180 -7.26 -3.80 14.14
C PHE A 180 -7.14 -4.64 15.41
N THR A 181 -8.04 -4.50 16.40
CA THR A 181 -7.99 -5.25 17.66
C THR A 181 -8.27 -6.75 17.52
N GLY A 182 -8.82 -7.19 16.38
CA GLY A 182 -9.02 -8.61 16.09
C GLY A 182 -7.75 -9.34 15.63
N ILE A 183 -6.62 -8.63 15.49
CA ILE A 183 -5.34 -9.20 15.10
C ILE A 183 -4.21 -8.61 15.95
N VAL A 184 -3.07 -9.28 15.98
CA VAL A 184 -1.76 -8.70 16.34
C VAL A 184 -1.08 -8.31 15.02
N PRO A 185 -1.08 -7.02 14.63
CA PRO A 185 -0.41 -6.62 13.40
C PRO A 185 1.11 -6.74 13.56
N CYS A 186 1.80 -6.91 12.43
CA CYS A 186 3.25 -7.12 12.39
C CYS A 186 4.04 -6.10 13.24
N GLY A 187 4.64 -6.58 14.34
CA GLY A 187 5.63 -5.84 15.14
C GLY A 187 5.09 -4.69 16.00
N ILE A 188 3.78 -4.69 16.33
CA ILE A 188 3.14 -3.60 17.09
C ILE A 188 2.56 -4.02 18.45
N ASP A 189 2.93 -5.15 19.05
CA ASP A 189 2.46 -5.44 20.43
C ASP A 189 2.81 -4.29 21.42
N GLU A 190 3.87 -3.52 21.12
CA GLU A 190 4.28 -2.34 21.87
C GLU A 190 3.76 -1.00 21.30
N PHE A 191 3.16 -0.98 20.10
CA PHE A 191 2.85 0.24 19.35
C PHE A 191 1.40 0.30 18.84
N GLY A 192 0.88 1.51 18.63
CA GLY A 192 -0.49 1.70 18.16
C GLY A 192 -0.63 1.64 16.64
N VAL A 193 -1.88 1.64 16.17
CA VAL A 193 -2.25 2.09 14.81
C VAL A 193 -2.92 3.45 14.91
N THR A 194 -2.69 4.32 13.93
CA THR A 194 -3.31 5.64 13.85
C THR A 194 -3.86 5.89 12.44
N SER A 195 -4.47 7.06 12.22
CA SER A 195 -5.04 7.49 10.94
C SER A 195 -4.98 9.02 10.81
N LEU A 196 -5.16 9.55 9.60
CA LEU A 196 -5.28 11.00 9.38
C LEU A 196 -6.41 11.61 10.21
N ASP A 197 -7.59 10.97 10.22
CA ASP A 197 -8.74 11.42 11.02
C ASP A 197 -8.45 11.45 12.52
N ARG A 198 -7.82 10.41 13.06
CA ARG A 198 -7.39 10.36 14.47
C ARG A 198 -6.41 11.48 14.83
N LEU A 199 -5.54 11.86 13.89
CA LEU A 199 -4.61 12.97 14.04
C LEU A 199 -5.26 14.36 13.81
N GLY A 200 -6.58 14.41 13.58
CA GLY A 200 -7.32 15.64 13.33
C GLY A 200 -7.04 16.25 11.97
N LYS A 201 -6.65 15.44 10.97
CA LYS A 201 -6.38 15.88 9.60
C LYS A 201 -7.61 15.61 8.74
N ASP A 202 -8.13 16.67 8.14
CA ASP A 202 -9.21 16.58 7.15
C ASP A 202 -8.61 16.15 5.80
N CYS A 203 -8.98 14.96 5.34
CA CYS A 203 -8.48 14.38 4.10
C CYS A 203 -9.49 13.34 3.59
N ASP A 204 -9.99 13.54 2.38
CA ASP A 204 -10.75 12.53 1.66
C ASP A 204 -9.87 11.75 0.66
N PHE A 205 -10.43 10.72 0.02
CA PHE A 205 -9.68 9.94 -0.96
C PHE A 205 -9.29 10.72 -2.22
N ALA A 206 -10.06 11.73 -2.62
CA ALA A 206 -9.72 12.53 -3.79
C ALA A 206 -8.50 13.42 -3.52
N ASP A 207 -8.44 14.03 -2.34
CA ASP A 207 -7.30 14.80 -1.87
C ASP A 207 -6.06 13.92 -1.71
N TRP A 208 -6.22 12.76 -1.06
CA TRP A 208 -5.15 11.77 -0.92
C TRP A 208 -4.61 11.31 -2.27
N ASP A 209 -5.49 10.86 -3.18
CA ASP A 209 -5.11 10.33 -4.48
C ASP A 209 -4.38 11.40 -5.31
N ARG A 210 -4.86 12.64 -5.27
CA ARG A 210 -4.20 13.77 -5.96
C ARG A 210 -2.78 13.99 -5.42
N ALA A 211 -2.62 14.14 -4.10
CA ALA A 211 -1.31 14.37 -3.47
C ALA A 211 -0.35 13.18 -3.70
N LEU A 212 -0.88 11.95 -3.69
CA LEU A 212 -0.12 10.74 -4.01
C LEU A 212 0.35 10.77 -5.47
N LEU A 213 -0.54 11.04 -6.43
CA LEU A 213 -0.23 11.00 -7.84
C LEU A 213 0.74 12.12 -8.26
N GLU A 214 0.65 13.32 -7.69
CA GLU A 214 1.63 14.40 -7.91
C GLU A 214 3.08 13.97 -7.61
N ARG A 215 3.27 12.98 -6.73
CA ARG A 215 4.57 12.46 -6.30
C ARG A 215 4.98 11.17 -7.01
N ALA A 216 4.13 10.60 -7.87
CA ALA A 216 4.39 9.31 -8.49
C ALA A 216 5.60 9.34 -9.45
N GLN A 217 5.90 10.47 -10.09
CA GLN A 217 7.12 10.60 -10.90
C GLN A 217 8.41 10.47 -10.06
N LYS A 218 8.43 11.08 -8.86
CA LYS A 218 9.54 10.95 -7.92
C LYS A 218 9.70 9.50 -7.45
N PHE A 219 8.59 8.83 -7.14
CA PHE A 219 8.58 7.41 -6.82
C PHE A 219 9.17 6.56 -7.95
N LEU A 220 8.70 6.74 -9.20
CA LEU A 220 9.19 5.98 -10.35
C LEU A 220 10.68 6.23 -10.62
N ALA A 221 11.13 7.49 -10.54
CA ALA A 221 12.54 7.84 -10.70
C ALA A 221 13.44 7.17 -9.66
N ALA A 222 12.95 6.98 -8.42
CA ALA A 222 13.68 6.28 -7.38
C ALA A 222 13.91 4.78 -7.68
N LEU A 223 13.17 4.18 -8.62
CA LEU A 223 13.33 2.78 -9.00
C LEU A 223 14.40 2.56 -10.08
N GLU A 224 14.92 3.64 -10.68
CA GLU A 224 15.94 3.56 -11.74
C GLU A 224 17.35 3.33 -11.18
N SER A 225 17.56 3.57 -9.89
CA SER A 225 18.83 3.34 -9.20
C SER A 225 18.67 2.32 -8.08
N PRO A 226 19.63 1.39 -7.88
CA PRO A 226 19.58 0.46 -6.76
C PRO A 226 19.73 1.21 -5.43
N CYS A 227 19.08 0.70 -4.39
CA CYS A 227 19.20 1.24 -3.05
C CYS A 227 20.63 1.00 -2.52
N PRO A 228 21.30 2.01 -1.94
CA PRO A 228 22.62 1.85 -1.37
C PRO A 228 22.66 0.71 -0.36
N PRO A 229 23.70 -0.15 -0.33
CA PRO A 229 23.82 -1.17 0.70
C PRO A 229 23.72 -0.55 2.09
N GLU A 230 23.12 -1.26 3.05
CA GLU A 230 23.15 -0.83 4.44
C GLU A 230 24.61 -0.65 4.88
N SER A 231 24.89 0.49 5.52
CA SER A 231 26.15 0.72 6.20
C SER A 231 26.30 -0.39 7.25
N ALA A 232 27.33 -1.23 7.09
CA ALA A 232 27.67 -2.27 8.06
C ALA A 232 28.13 -1.67 9.40
#